data_AF-A0A2V8TZY7-F1
#
_entry.id   AF-A0A2V8TZY7-F1
#
_cell.length_a   1.000
_cell.length_b   1.000
_cell.length_c   1.000
_cell.angle_alpha   90.00
_cell.angle_beta   90.00
_cell.angle_gamma   90.00
#
_symmetry.space_group_name_H-M   'P 1'
#
loop_
_entity.id
_entity.type
_entity.pdbx_description
1 polymer ?
#
loop_
_entity_poly.entity_id
_entity_poly.type
_entity_poly.pdbx_seq_one_letter_code
_entity_poly.pdbx_strand_id
1 'polypeptide(L)'
;MLLAAAAAFEQETAPAPELNAAEKQFQEAMTNVTMTGHFTVGDSTDLHEDRYVIESVSKVKGDLWKFEARIQYNKKDVKIAMPLPVKFAGDTPVISLTNYAVPGLGSFTARVVIYNGSYAGTWAGATGHGGTLFGKIVKNDAAPQ
;
A
#
# COMPACT_ATOMS: atom_id res chain seq x y z
N MET A 1 -44.68 28.54 1.74
CA MET A 1 -44.29 27.60 2.82
C MET A 1 -44.15 26.21 2.22
N LEU A 2 -42.92 25.70 2.13
CA LEU A 2 -42.60 24.28 2.04
C LEU A 2 -41.10 24.18 2.28
N LEU A 3 -40.71 23.97 3.54
CA LEU A 3 -39.35 23.61 3.91
C LEU A 3 -39.17 22.12 3.60
N ALA A 4 -38.28 21.79 2.67
CA ALA A 4 -37.76 20.44 2.54
C ALA A 4 -36.63 20.28 3.56
N ALA A 5 -36.85 19.43 4.56
CA ALA A 5 -35.80 19.03 5.50
C ALA A 5 -34.82 18.09 4.77
N ALA A 6 -33.57 18.53 4.65
CA ALA A 6 -32.48 17.65 4.23
C ALA A 6 -32.13 16.72 5.38
N ALA A 7 -32.36 15.42 5.21
CA ALA A 7 -31.83 14.40 6.12
C ALA A 7 -30.31 14.33 5.92
N ALA A 8 -29.56 14.78 6.92
CA ALA A 8 -28.13 14.54 7.01
C ALA A 8 -27.92 13.05 7.30
N PHE A 9 -27.26 12.33 6.40
CA PHE A 9 -26.68 11.03 6.74
C PHE A 9 -25.51 11.28 7.70
N GLU A 10 -25.74 11.09 8.99
CA GLU A 10 -24.65 10.88 9.93
C GLU A 10 -23.99 9.54 9.56
N GLN A 11 -22.82 9.60 8.92
CA GLN A 11 -21.94 8.45 8.82
C GLN A 11 -21.48 8.11 10.24
N GLU A 12 -22.14 7.14 10.85
CA GLU A 12 -21.69 6.52 12.08
C GLU A 12 -20.29 5.95 11.83
N THR A 13 -19.29 6.66 12.38
CA THR A 13 -17.89 6.31 12.24
C THR A 13 -17.65 5.14 13.18
N ALA A 14 -17.64 3.92 12.61
CA ALA A 14 -17.24 2.73 13.37
C ALA A 14 -15.89 3.00 14.08
N PRO A 15 -15.71 2.57 15.34
CA PRO A 15 -14.47 2.76 16.07
C PRO A 15 -13.29 2.23 15.25
N ALA A 16 -12.17 2.97 15.25
CA ALA A 16 -10.95 2.51 14.62
C ALA A 16 -10.55 1.14 15.22
N PRO A 17 -10.13 0.18 14.40
CA PRO A 17 -9.74 -1.14 14.91
C PRO A 17 -8.55 -1.03 15.86
N GLU A 18 -8.60 -1.78 16.97
CA GLU A 18 -7.45 -1.88 17.86
C GLU A 18 -6.27 -2.57 17.16
N LEU A 19 -5.07 -2.03 17.38
CA LEU A 19 -3.82 -2.54 16.82
C LEU A 19 -3.04 -3.29 17.89
N ASN A 20 -2.50 -4.45 17.53
CA ASN A 20 -1.46 -5.08 18.35
C ASN A 20 -0.10 -4.35 18.16
N ALA A 21 0.93 -4.78 18.90
CA ALA A 21 2.24 -4.15 18.87
C ALA A 21 2.90 -4.16 17.47
N ALA A 22 2.88 -5.30 16.77
CA ALA A 22 3.47 -5.43 15.43
C ALA A 22 2.71 -4.60 14.39
N GLU A 23 1.38 -4.57 14.50
CA GLU A 23 0.52 -3.76 13.63
C GLU A 23 0.75 -2.26 13.84
N LYS A 24 0.89 -1.83 15.10
CA LYS A 24 1.23 -0.44 15.42
C LYS A 24 2.60 -0.06 14.87
N GLN A 25 3.61 -0.91 15.06
CA GLN A 25 4.94 -0.70 14.52
C GLN A 25 4.92 -0.62 12.98
N PHE A 26 4.19 -1.51 12.32
CA PHE A 26 4.02 -1.48 10.87
C PHE A 26 3.36 -0.18 10.40
N GLN A 27 2.27 0.23 11.03
CA GLN A 27 1.56 1.46 10.71
C GLN A 27 2.47 2.69 10.83
N GLU A 28 3.20 2.79 11.94
CA GLU A 28 4.14 3.87 12.20
C GLU A 28 5.31 3.84 11.21
N ALA A 29 5.90 2.68 10.95
CA ALA A 29 7.04 2.53 10.06
C ALA A 29 6.71 2.89 8.60
N MET A 30 5.48 2.64 8.15
CA MET A 30 5.05 2.88 6.77
C MET A 30 4.33 4.20 6.53
N THR A 31 4.04 4.98 7.57
CA THR A 31 3.43 6.32 7.41
C THR A 31 4.48 7.33 6.98
N ASN A 32 4.18 8.19 6.00
CA ASN A 32 5.08 9.22 5.48
C ASN A 32 6.48 8.69 5.11
N VAL A 33 6.53 7.74 4.18
CA VAL A 33 7.78 7.17 3.66
C VAL A 33 7.85 7.29 2.14
N THR A 34 9.07 7.24 1.60
CA THR A 34 9.31 6.93 0.20
C THR A 34 9.97 5.55 0.13
N MET A 35 9.39 4.69 -0.69
CA MET A 35 9.97 3.42 -1.10
C MET A 35 10.73 3.66 -2.42
N THR A 36 12.02 3.32 -2.45
CA THR A 36 12.86 3.39 -3.64
C THR A 36 13.56 2.06 -3.87
N GLY A 37 13.52 1.56 -5.09
CA GLY A 37 14.10 0.26 -5.38
C GLY A 37 14.12 -0.07 -6.85
N HIS A 38 14.10 -1.36 -7.12
CA HIS A 38 14.12 -1.91 -8.46
C HIS A 38 13.18 -3.11 -8.57
N PHE A 39 12.75 -3.38 -9.79
CA PHE A 39 12.06 -4.62 -10.15
C PHE A 39 12.66 -5.24 -11.42
N THR A 40 12.46 -6.55 -11.56
CA THR A 40 12.78 -7.34 -12.75
C THR A 40 11.51 -7.77 -13.47
N VAL A 41 11.66 -8.19 -14.74
CA VAL A 41 10.59 -8.82 -15.53
C VAL A 41 11.06 -10.20 -16.01
N GLY A 42 10.27 -11.22 -15.69
CA GLY A 42 10.59 -12.63 -15.91
C GLY A 42 11.89 -13.00 -15.19
N ASP A 43 12.74 -13.74 -15.91
CA ASP A 43 14.06 -14.16 -15.43
C ASP A 43 15.18 -13.19 -15.85
N SER A 44 14.83 -11.99 -16.34
CA SER A 44 15.83 -10.98 -16.71
C SER A 44 16.59 -10.46 -15.49
N THR A 45 17.87 -10.17 -15.68
CA THR A 45 18.71 -9.47 -14.69
C THR A 45 18.63 -7.94 -14.81
N ASP A 46 17.92 -7.43 -15.81
CA ASP A 46 17.74 -5.99 -16.00
C ASP A 46 16.92 -5.41 -14.85
N LEU A 47 17.46 -4.36 -14.24
CA LEU A 47 16.82 -3.65 -13.15
C LEU A 47 16.09 -2.42 -13.68
N HIS A 48 14.81 -2.32 -13.33
CA HIS A 48 13.99 -1.16 -13.60
C HIS A 48 13.70 -0.44 -12.28
N GLU A 49 13.95 0.87 -12.22
CA GLU A 49 13.69 1.65 -11.01
C GLU A 49 12.18 1.67 -10.69
N ASP A 50 11.86 1.53 -9.40
CA ASP A 50 10.54 1.81 -8.86
C ASP A 50 10.59 2.84 -7.72
N ARG A 51 9.50 3.61 -7.60
CA ARG A 51 9.35 4.61 -6.56
C ARG A 51 7.89 4.78 -6.15
N TYR A 52 7.64 4.65 -4.86
CA TYR A 52 6.32 4.83 -4.26
C TYR A 52 6.42 5.79 -3.07
N VAL A 53 5.55 6.79 -3.01
CA VAL A 53 5.41 7.61 -1.79
C VAL A 53 4.21 7.08 -1.04
N ILE A 54 4.40 6.67 0.22
CA ILE A 54 3.29 6.27 1.08
C ILE A 54 3.03 7.42 2.03
N GLU A 55 1.85 8.03 1.90
CA GLU A 55 1.41 9.14 2.75
C GLU A 55 0.94 8.58 4.09
N SER A 56 0.07 7.57 4.06
CA SER A 56 -0.44 6.92 5.27
C SER A 56 -0.72 5.43 5.05
N VAL A 57 -0.65 4.68 6.15
CA VAL A 57 -1.14 3.32 6.25
C VAL A 57 -2.08 3.26 7.45
N SER A 58 -3.24 2.64 7.32
CA SER A 58 -4.15 2.43 8.45
C SER A 58 -4.90 1.10 8.37
N LYS A 59 -5.14 0.46 9.51
CA LYS A 59 -5.91 -0.79 9.54
C LYS A 59 -7.39 -0.50 9.29
N VAL A 60 -8.02 -1.30 8.44
CA VAL A 60 -9.46 -1.21 8.14
C VAL A 60 -10.21 -2.25 8.95
N LYS A 61 -9.89 -3.53 8.75
CA LYS A 61 -10.47 -4.69 9.47
C LYS A 61 -9.68 -5.95 9.16
N GLY A 62 -9.56 -6.87 10.13
CA GLY A 62 -8.80 -8.12 9.93
C GLY A 62 -7.43 -7.84 9.31
N ASP A 63 -7.12 -8.52 8.20
CA ASP A 63 -5.88 -8.35 7.44
C ASP A 63 -5.92 -7.18 6.43
N LEU A 64 -7.01 -6.43 6.34
CA LEU A 64 -7.16 -5.37 5.34
C LEU A 64 -6.64 -4.03 5.87
N TRP A 65 -5.71 -3.44 5.12
CA TRP A 65 -5.07 -2.16 5.43
C TRP A 65 -5.30 -1.17 4.29
N LYS A 66 -5.60 0.08 4.60
CA LYS A 66 -5.69 1.17 3.63
C LYS A 66 -4.30 1.79 3.48
N PHE A 67 -3.80 1.81 2.26
CA PHE A 67 -2.62 2.55 1.87
C PHE A 67 -3.05 3.78 1.08
N GLU A 68 -2.59 4.96 1.50
CA GLU A 68 -2.68 6.18 0.70
C GLU A 68 -1.30 6.44 0.11
N ALA A 69 -1.20 6.33 -1.20
CA ALA A 69 0.06 6.38 -1.90
C ALA A 69 0.04 7.37 -3.07
N ARG A 70 1.22 7.89 -3.42
CA ARG A 70 1.48 8.55 -4.69
C ARG A 70 2.43 7.71 -5.51
N ILE A 71 2.01 7.41 -6.73
CA ILE A 71 2.77 6.57 -7.66
C ILE A 71 2.97 7.33 -8.98
N GLN A 72 4.12 7.09 -9.63
CA GLN A 72 4.30 7.53 -11.00
C GLN A 72 3.78 6.46 -11.95
N TYR A 73 2.74 6.79 -12.70
CA TYR A 73 2.15 5.89 -13.70
C TYR A 73 1.91 6.66 -15.00
N ASN A 74 2.42 6.14 -16.12
CA ASN A 74 2.33 6.81 -17.43
C ASN A 74 2.74 8.29 -17.43
N LYS A 75 3.86 8.61 -16.75
CA LYS A 75 4.39 9.98 -16.54
C LYS A 75 3.47 10.91 -15.73
N LYS A 76 2.44 10.39 -15.08
CA LYS A 76 1.55 11.13 -14.19
C LYS A 76 1.79 10.72 -12.75
N ASP A 77 1.82 11.71 -11.88
CA ASP A 77 1.77 11.50 -10.42
C ASP A 77 0.31 11.36 -10.01
N VAL A 78 -0.04 10.18 -9.50
CA VAL A 78 -1.41 9.83 -9.13
C VAL A 78 -1.47 9.50 -7.66
N LYS A 79 -2.36 10.19 -6.93
CA LYS A 79 -2.77 9.79 -5.58
C LYS A 79 -3.78 8.66 -5.67
N ILE A 80 -3.53 7.56 -4.95
CA ILE A 80 -4.41 6.40 -4.93
C ILE A 80 -4.57 5.89 -3.49
N ALA A 81 -5.82 5.63 -3.10
CA ALA A 81 -6.15 4.91 -1.89
C ALA A 81 -6.42 3.44 -2.24
N MET A 82 -5.61 2.54 -1.70
CA MET A 82 -5.70 1.10 -1.98
C MET A 82 -5.94 0.34 -0.67
N PRO A 83 -7.08 -0.33 -0.51
CA PRO A 83 -7.21 -1.35 0.52
C PRO A 83 -6.41 -2.56 0.06
N LEU A 84 -5.38 -2.98 0.82
CA LEU A 84 -4.51 -4.11 0.51
C LEU A 84 -4.48 -5.08 1.69
N PRO A 85 -4.56 -6.40 1.45
CA PRO A 85 -4.35 -7.39 2.49
C PRO A 85 -2.86 -7.44 2.91
N VAL A 86 -2.62 -7.32 4.21
CA VAL A 86 -1.31 -7.48 4.85
C VAL A 86 -1.42 -8.58 5.88
N LYS A 87 -0.66 -9.65 5.69
CA LYS A 87 -0.58 -10.79 6.61
C LYS A 87 0.72 -10.71 7.38
N PHE A 88 0.67 -11.06 8.66
CA PHE A 88 1.87 -11.07 9.51
C PHE A 88 2.41 -12.50 9.64
N ALA A 89 3.70 -12.65 9.36
CA ALA A 89 4.47 -13.86 9.67
C ALA A 89 5.26 -13.58 10.95
N GLY A 90 4.69 -13.95 12.11
CA GLY A 90 5.17 -13.46 13.40
C GLY A 90 4.92 -11.95 13.53
N ASP A 91 5.98 -11.16 13.66
CA ASP A 91 5.93 -9.69 13.70
C ASP A 91 6.16 -9.05 12.32
N THR A 92 6.42 -9.85 11.28
CA THR A 92 6.87 -9.36 9.98
C THR A 92 5.68 -9.21 9.01
N PRO A 93 5.37 -7.99 8.53
CA PRO A 93 4.27 -7.75 7.61
C PRO A 93 4.61 -8.19 6.17
N VAL A 94 3.63 -8.84 5.52
CA VAL A 94 3.68 -9.31 4.14
C VAL A 94 2.44 -8.86 3.37
N ILE A 95 2.60 -7.92 2.43
CA ILE A 95 1.53 -7.55 1.48
C ILE A 95 1.25 -8.77 0.61
N SER A 96 0.01 -9.27 0.63
CA SER A 96 -0.34 -10.60 0.11
C SER A 96 -1.52 -10.57 -0.86
N LEU A 97 -1.24 -10.31 -2.13
CA LEU A 97 -2.24 -10.17 -3.19
C LEU A 97 -2.38 -11.47 -4.01
N THR A 98 -3.60 -11.87 -4.32
CA THR A 98 -3.90 -12.96 -5.26
C THR A 98 -4.97 -12.50 -6.22
N ASN A 99 -4.60 -12.26 -7.49
CA ASN A 99 -5.49 -11.71 -8.52
C ASN A 99 -6.31 -10.51 -8.02
N TYR A 100 -5.64 -9.63 -7.25
CA TYR A 100 -6.28 -8.52 -6.57
C TYR A 100 -6.51 -7.38 -7.54
N ALA A 101 -7.77 -7.02 -7.76
CA ALA A 101 -8.13 -5.92 -8.66
C ALA A 101 -7.87 -4.57 -7.99
N VAL A 102 -7.01 -3.77 -8.61
CA VAL A 102 -6.78 -2.37 -8.25
C VAL A 102 -7.52 -1.49 -9.28
N PRO A 103 -8.53 -0.71 -8.84
CA PRO A 103 -9.34 0.11 -9.74
C PRO A 103 -8.47 1.02 -10.63
N GLY A 104 -8.69 0.95 -11.94
CA GLY A 104 -7.96 1.75 -12.94
C GLY A 104 -6.54 1.28 -13.27
N LEU A 105 -5.98 0.30 -12.54
CA LEU A 105 -4.61 -0.21 -12.74
C LEU A 105 -4.56 -1.68 -13.16
N GLY A 106 -5.64 -2.43 -12.99
CA GLY A 106 -5.73 -3.86 -13.35
C GLY A 106 -5.56 -4.78 -12.14
N SER A 107 -5.34 -6.08 -12.39
CA SER A 107 -5.20 -7.08 -11.33
C SER A 107 -3.75 -7.47 -11.09
N PHE A 108 -3.41 -7.65 -9.82
CA PHE A 108 -2.05 -7.96 -9.39
C PHE A 108 -2.00 -9.15 -8.43
N THR A 109 -0.94 -9.93 -8.53
CA THR A 109 -0.57 -10.97 -7.57
C THR A 109 0.80 -10.62 -7.01
N ALA A 110 0.95 -10.58 -5.70
CA ALA A 110 2.19 -10.12 -5.08
C ALA A 110 2.39 -10.70 -3.68
N ARG A 111 3.65 -10.89 -3.29
CA ARG A 111 4.07 -11.19 -1.91
C ARG A 111 5.26 -10.32 -1.62
N VAL A 112 5.04 -9.26 -0.84
CA VAL A 112 6.08 -8.27 -0.52
C VAL A 112 6.27 -8.24 0.98
N VAL A 113 7.43 -8.70 1.42
CA VAL A 113 7.86 -8.65 2.81
C VAL A 113 8.39 -7.24 3.09
N ILE A 114 7.96 -6.66 4.20
CA ILE A 114 8.48 -5.39 4.72
C ILE A 114 9.22 -5.68 6.00
N TYR A 115 10.53 -5.42 6.02
CA TYR A 115 11.37 -5.73 7.16
C TYR A 115 12.56 -4.78 7.26
N ASN A 116 12.79 -4.23 8.45
CA ASN A 116 13.96 -3.42 8.80
C ASN A 116 14.32 -2.33 7.76
N GLY A 117 13.34 -1.48 7.43
CA GLY A 117 13.53 -0.37 6.48
C GLY A 117 13.77 -0.80 5.03
N SER A 118 13.46 -2.04 4.68
CA SER A 118 13.57 -2.58 3.32
C SER A 118 12.30 -3.33 2.93
N TYR A 119 12.09 -3.49 1.63
CA TYR A 119 11.08 -4.40 1.08
C TYR A 119 11.72 -5.34 0.07
N ALA A 120 11.14 -6.53 -0.06
CA ALA A 120 11.50 -7.48 -1.09
C ALA A 120 10.32 -8.41 -1.37
N GLY A 121 10.17 -8.87 -2.62
CA GLY A 121 9.04 -9.70 -2.96
C GLY A 121 8.94 -10.10 -4.42
N THR A 122 7.82 -10.75 -4.73
CA THR A 122 7.40 -11.07 -6.09
C THR A 122 6.19 -10.24 -6.49
N TRP A 123 6.06 -10.00 -7.79
CA TRP A 123 4.89 -9.38 -8.40
C TRP A 123 4.52 -10.09 -9.70
N ALA A 124 3.24 -10.03 -10.06
CA ALA A 124 2.72 -10.42 -11.36
C ALA A 124 1.47 -9.60 -11.68
N GLY A 125 1.35 -9.16 -12.94
CA GLY A 125 0.16 -8.56 -13.50
C GLY A 125 -0.79 -9.60 -14.11
N ALA A 126 -1.99 -9.15 -14.49
CA ALA A 126 -3.05 -10.00 -15.03
C ALA A 126 -2.67 -10.77 -16.31
N THR A 127 -1.75 -10.23 -17.12
CA THR A 127 -1.34 -10.81 -18.42
C THR A 127 -0.15 -11.76 -18.32
N GLY A 128 0.22 -12.22 -17.11
CA GLY A 128 1.28 -13.21 -16.90
C GLY A 128 2.70 -12.64 -16.85
N HIS A 129 2.89 -11.33 -17.03
CA HIS A 129 4.17 -10.68 -16.71
C HIS A 129 4.34 -10.57 -15.20
N GLY A 130 5.56 -10.78 -14.71
CA GLY A 130 5.89 -10.66 -13.30
C GLY A 130 7.40 -10.71 -13.10
N GLY A 131 7.84 -10.71 -11.85
CA GLY A 131 9.24 -10.77 -11.50
C GLY A 131 9.43 -10.56 -10.02
N THR A 132 10.61 -10.05 -9.66
CA THR A 132 10.94 -9.68 -8.28
C THR A 132 11.01 -8.17 -8.13
N LEU A 133 10.78 -7.67 -6.92
CA LEU A 133 11.03 -6.28 -6.55
C LEU A 133 11.74 -6.22 -5.21
N PHE A 134 12.59 -5.22 -5.01
CA PHE A 134 13.26 -4.98 -3.74
C PHE A 134 13.74 -3.53 -3.64
N GLY A 135 13.87 -3.04 -2.42
CA GLY A 135 14.32 -1.68 -2.20
C GLY A 135 14.38 -1.26 -0.74
N LYS A 136 14.50 0.04 -0.54
CA LYS A 136 14.60 0.70 0.75
C LYS A 136 13.34 1.51 1.04
N ILE A 137 13.05 1.65 2.32
CA ILE A 137 11.95 2.44 2.85
C ILE A 137 12.57 3.55 3.69
N VAL A 138 12.39 4.79 3.25
CA VAL A 138 13.01 5.96 3.85
C VAL A 138 11.92 6.88 4.38
N LYS A 139 12.02 7.29 5.64
CA LYS A 139 11.13 8.31 6.21
C LYS A 139 11.32 9.62 5.45
N ASN A 140 10.22 10.20 5.01
CA ASN A 140 10.27 11.55 4.47
C ASN A 140 10.46 12.52 5.63
N ASP A 141 11.09 13.66 5.35
CA ASP A 141 11.02 14.79 6.25
C ASP A 141 9.56 15.14 6.52
N ALA A 142 9.27 15.65 7.72
CA ALA A 142 7.94 16.16 8.00
C ALA A 142 7.59 17.19 6.92
N ALA A 143 6.45 17.01 6.24
CA ALA A 143 5.96 18.02 5.33
C ALA A 143 5.85 19.35 6.10
N PRO A 144 6.29 20.49 5.54
CA PRO A 144 5.96 21.79 6.11
C PRO A 144 4.45 21.85 6.29
N GLN A 145 4.00 22.14 7.52
CA GLN A 145 2.59 22.34 7.84
C GLN A 145 2.01 23.52 7.05
#